data_AF-A0ABD4T114-F1
#
_entry.id   AF-A0ABD4T114-F1
#
_cell.length_a   1.000
_cell.length_b   1.000
_cell.length_c   1.000
_cell.angle_alpha   90.00
_cell.angle_beta   90.00
_cell.angle_gamma   90.00
#
_symmetry.space_group_name_H-M   'P 1'
#
loop_
_entity.id
_entity.type
_entity.pdbx_description
1 polymer ?
#
loop_
_entity_poly.entity_id
_entity_poly.type
_entity_poly.pdbx_seq_one_letter_code
_entity_poly.pdbx_strand_id
1 'polypeptide(L)'
;PSMTPPSLGSFEFDQSNSVAQAQLAVQGEGLAQEIAGQIPSQELIEQIPAQVNPALSGAIVTQSFLHNPTRLVLDAVYPEIAPGDRILIERDRQLQVRTVDNLDLFAAPVSEPVLELTDPPTIPVTRVRLSQPLPAAWIATPSRLTVHFQMVSAGALTRVAKLHLDQGDFEPNGLALEGLIEPLPDGVAAPGALLLQDAMDQGRQVSGAIAINPQGQGKVTLDQDTDPFQPRLRTPVTIFGNVIQASRGESVIDEVLGSGDAAQPFQTFALQKSPLTYFNDPAAPNGRRSTLSVRVNRVLWREVPSFFGQGPQDQVYIVRQSEQQETTLTFGDGKTGARLPTGIDNVIATYRYGAGAAKPPAGAIAQLAKPVAGLRRVVSPVAAGGGADADRPQDIRRNAPTSALILGRAISTLDFEALAREFGGVINAQATWAWDETTQRAVVKVWFIGDGGDLAADLRSFLQGQADPTTPLVVTEAIAQPSSLVLDVTLDPRFTPALVEDALRQALVHEETGLLALANLAIGRPLFRSQLFATLLAVEGTCGVRAITVDGSPAPFAMTSPEGTYRDFLANLEISTTPASTLQEVSGL
;
A
#
# COMPACT_ATOMS: atom_id res chain seq x y z
N PRO A 1 -91.78 -14.05 -32.43
CA PRO A 1 -91.46 -15.05 -33.47
C PRO A 1 -89.95 -15.33 -33.46
N SER A 2 -89.49 -16.26 -32.62
CA SER A 2 -89.35 -17.70 -32.91
C SER A 2 -88.04 -18.04 -33.64
N MET A 3 -87.29 -18.94 -33.00
CA MET A 3 -86.31 -19.92 -33.53
C MET A 3 -84.82 -19.54 -33.67
N THR A 4 -84.01 -20.20 -32.83
CA THR A 4 -82.64 -20.71 -33.02
C THR A 4 -82.66 -22.13 -33.65
N PRO A 5 -81.53 -22.82 -33.99
CA PRO A 5 -80.19 -22.46 -34.58
C PRO A 5 -79.81 -23.49 -35.71
N PRO A 6 -78.55 -23.98 -36.01
CA PRO A 6 -77.15 -23.51 -35.84
C PRO A 6 -76.20 -23.68 -37.10
N SER A 7 -74.95 -23.14 -37.06
CA SER A 7 -73.67 -23.92 -37.18
C SER A 7 -72.38 -23.10 -37.43
N LEU A 8 -71.34 -23.46 -36.65
CA LEU A 8 -69.87 -23.54 -36.91
C LEU A 8 -69.01 -22.32 -37.32
N GLY A 9 -68.17 -21.86 -36.36
CA GLY A 9 -66.70 -21.96 -36.44
C GLY A 9 -65.88 -20.77 -36.96
N SER A 10 -65.29 -19.97 -36.07
CA SER A 10 -64.21 -19.01 -36.35
C SER A 10 -63.04 -19.18 -35.38
N PHE A 11 -61.82 -19.28 -35.93
CA PHE A 11 -60.53 -19.23 -35.23
C PHE A 11 -60.00 -17.79 -35.21
N GLU A 12 -59.49 -17.31 -34.06
CA GLU A 12 -58.68 -16.10 -33.97
C GLU A 12 -57.60 -16.26 -32.88
N PHE A 13 -56.40 -15.72 -33.15
CA PHE A 13 -55.14 -15.81 -32.40
C PHE A 13 -55.14 -14.89 -31.15
N ASP A 14 -54.51 -15.32 -30.04
CA ASP A 14 -54.25 -14.47 -28.86
C ASP A 14 -52.74 -14.29 -28.57
N GLN A 15 -52.35 -13.05 -28.28
CA GLN A 15 -50.99 -12.53 -28.09
C GLN A 15 -50.58 -12.46 -26.60
N SER A 16 -50.51 -13.59 -25.89
CA SER A 16 -50.20 -13.61 -24.45
C SER A 16 -48.80 -14.15 -24.07
N ASN A 17 -47.92 -14.43 -25.03
CA ASN A 17 -46.67 -15.18 -24.77
C ASN A 17 -45.36 -14.34 -24.65
N SER A 18 -45.38 -13.02 -24.80
CA SER A 18 -44.15 -12.20 -24.79
C SER A 18 -43.79 -11.58 -23.43
N VAL A 19 -44.74 -11.45 -22.49
CA VAL A 19 -44.51 -10.79 -21.19
C VAL A 19 -43.94 -11.74 -20.13
N ALA A 20 -44.24 -13.04 -20.21
CA ALA A 20 -43.72 -14.04 -19.28
C ALA A 20 -42.22 -14.36 -19.49
N GLN A 21 -41.66 -14.08 -20.66
CA GLN A 21 -40.26 -14.35 -20.99
C GLN A 21 -39.29 -13.29 -20.45
N ALA A 22 -39.73 -12.05 -20.22
CA ALA A 22 -38.88 -10.99 -19.68
C ALA A 22 -38.70 -11.08 -18.14
N GLN A 23 -39.65 -11.71 -17.44
CA GLN A 23 -39.65 -11.74 -15.97
C GLN A 23 -38.76 -12.85 -15.36
N LEU A 24 -38.46 -13.90 -16.14
CA LEU A 24 -37.54 -14.99 -15.75
C LEU A 24 -36.06 -14.62 -15.90
N ALA A 25 -35.70 -13.69 -16.79
CA ALA A 25 -34.33 -13.23 -16.98
C ALA A 25 -33.84 -12.35 -15.80
N VAL A 26 -34.73 -11.53 -15.24
CA VAL A 26 -34.41 -10.60 -14.14
C VAL A 26 -34.25 -11.31 -12.79
N GLN A 27 -34.94 -12.44 -12.56
CA GLN A 27 -34.77 -13.23 -11.33
C GLN A 27 -33.50 -14.09 -11.32
N GLY A 28 -32.92 -14.40 -12.49
CA GLY A 28 -31.65 -15.13 -12.60
C GLY A 28 -30.43 -14.29 -12.19
N GLU A 29 -30.47 -12.97 -12.38
CA GLU A 29 -29.37 -12.07 -12.01
C GLU A 29 -29.30 -11.81 -10.49
N GLY A 30 -30.45 -11.80 -9.80
CA GLY A 30 -30.52 -11.58 -8.35
C GLY A 30 -29.93 -12.72 -7.51
N LEU A 31 -30.12 -13.98 -7.93
CA LEU A 31 -29.61 -15.17 -7.23
C LEU A 31 -28.09 -15.39 -7.42
N ALA A 32 -27.51 -14.83 -8.49
CA ALA A 32 -26.06 -14.91 -8.73
C ALA A 32 -25.25 -14.00 -7.80
N GLN A 33 -25.83 -12.89 -7.32
CA GLN A 33 -25.16 -11.96 -6.40
C GLN A 33 -25.17 -12.43 -4.93
N GLU A 34 -26.16 -13.22 -4.53
CA GLU A 34 -26.32 -13.63 -3.12
C GLU A 34 -25.46 -14.86 -2.74
N ILE A 35 -25.07 -15.69 -3.72
CA ILE A 35 -24.26 -16.91 -3.50
C ILE A 35 -22.75 -16.63 -3.52
N ALA A 36 -22.29 -15.51 -4.07
CA ALA A 36 -20.87 -15.18 -4.20
C ALA A 36 -20.19 -14.78 -2.86
N GLY A 37 -20.94 -14.66 -1.76
CA GLY A 37 -20.46 -14.12 -0.48
C GLY A 37 -20.08 -15.15 0.61
N GLN A 38 -20.23 -16.46 0.42
CA GLN A 38 -20.18 -17.42 1.56
C GLN A 38 -19.45 -18.76 1.35
N ILE A 39 -18.48 -18.90 0.43
CA ILE A 39 -17.76 -20.18 0.26
C ILE A 39 -16.23 -20.02 0.38
N PRO A 40 -15.55 -20.76 1.28
CA PRO A 40 -14.10 -20.77 1.41
C PRO A 40 -13.39 -21.50 0.25
N SER A 41 -12.15 -21.10 0.01
CA SER A 41 -11.48 -21.03 -1.29
C SER A 41 -10.77 -22.31 -1.82
N GLN A 42 -11.17 -23.54 -1.48
CA GLN A 42 -10.36 -24.72 -1.86
C GLN A 42 -11.01 -25.88 -2.66
N GLU A 43 -12.30 -25.87 -2.97
CA GLU A 43 -12.88 -26.93 -3.83
C GLU A 43 -13.86 -26.36 -4.85
N LEU A 44 -13.35 -25.83 -5.97
CA LEU A 44 -14.21 -25.52 -7.12
C LEU A 44 -13.41 -25.50 -8.42
N ILE A 45 -13.03 -26.69 -8.87
CA ILE A 45 -12.80 -26.96 -10.29
C ILE A 45 -13.80 -28.07 -10.66
N GLU A 46 -14.53 -27.85 -11.76
CA GLU A 46 -15.54 -28.74 -12.38
C GLU A 46 -17.00 -28.68 -11.92
N GLN A 47 -17.66 -27.52 -11.92
CA GLN A 47 -19.13 -27.52 -12.15
C GLN A 47 -19.55 -26.34 -13.05
N ILE A 48 -19.64 -26.60 -14.36
CA ILE A 48 -20.40 -25.76 -15.29
C ILE A 48 -21.85 -26.31 -15.29
N PRO A 49 -22.90 -25.50 -15.08
CA PRO A 49 -24.22 -25.87 -15.56
C PRO A 49 -24.19 -25.73 -17.08
N ALA A 50 -24.02 -26.85 -17.78
CA ALA A 50 -24.09 -26.86 -19.23
C ALA A 50 -25.46 -26.30 -19.64
N GLN A 51 -25.50 -25.17 -20.35
CA GLN A 51 -26.77 -24.64 -20.86
C GLN A 51 -27.28 -25.59 -21.95
N VAL A 52 -28.47 -26.15 -21.71
CA VAL A 52 -29.22 -26.90 -22.71
C VAL A 52 -29.69 -25.89 -23.76
N ASN A 53 -29.16 -25.94 -24.97
CA ASN A 53 -29.69 -25.16 -26.09
C ASN A 53 -30.88 -25.92 -26.68
N PRO A 54 -32.14 -25.50 -26.42
CA PRO A 54 -33.33 -26.26 -26.78
C PRO A 54 -33.51 -26.43 -28.30
N ALA A 55 -32.76 -25.71 -29.13
CA ALA A 55 -32.79 -25.84 -30.58
C ALA A 55 -31.92 -26.99 -31.13
N LEU A 56 -31.02 -27.56 -30.31
CA LEU A 56 -30.03 -28.58 -30.72
C LEU A 56 -29.89 -29.75 -29.73
N SER A 57 -30.73 -29.80 -28.69
CA SER A 57 -30.71 -30.85 -27.66
C SER A 57 -32.01 -31.64 -27.64
N GLY A 58 -31.93 -32.97 -27.63
CA GLY A 58 -33.09 -33.81 -27.31
C GLY A 58 -33.22 -33.97 -25.79
N ALA A 59 -34.45 -33.88 -25.29
CA ALA A 59 -34.78 -34.21 -23.90
C ALA A 59 -35.72 -35.40 -23.89
N ILE A 60 -35.35 -36.45 -23.16
CA ILE A 60 -36.10 -37.70 -23.11
C ILE A 60 -36.53 -37.98 -21.70
N VAL A 61 -37.80 -38.35 -21.55
CA VAL A 61 -38.37 -38.79 -20.30
C VAL A 61 -38.23 -40.30 -20.22
N THR A 62 -37.34 -40.80 -19.37
CA THR A 62 -37.25 -42.24 -19.14
C THR A 62 -38.08 -42.68 -17.93
N GLN A 63 -38.81 -43.78 -18.08
CA GLN A 63 -39.24 -44.61 -16.96
C GLN A 63 -38.15 -45.64 -16.69
N SER A 64 -37.26 -45.31 -15.77
CA SER A 64 -36.11 -46.15 -15.50
C SER A 64 -36.48 -47.23 -14.47
N PHE A 65 -36.48 -48.51 -14.85
CA PHE A 65 -36.53 -49.64 -13.92
C PHE A 65 -35.17 -49.82 -13.23
N LEU A 66 -34.72 -48.82 -12.46
CA LEU A 66 -33.36 -48.82 -11.92
C LEU A 66 -33.28 -49.64 -10.64
N HIS A 67 -32.65 -50.81 -10.76
CA HIS A 67 -32.03 -51.49 -9.62
C HIS A 67 -30.50 -51.27 -9.60
N ASN A 68 -29.95 -50.41 -10.48
CA ASN A 68 -28.51 -50.19 -10.62
C ASN A 68 -28.15 -48.70 -10.82
N PRO A 69 -27.26 -48.11 -9.99
CA PRO A 69 -26.87 -46.70 -10.04
C PRO A 69 -26.09 -46.26 -11.27
N THR A 70 -25.52 -47.19 -12.03
CA THR A 70 -24.61 -46.90 -13.16
C THR A 70 -25.21 -47.21 -14.52
N ARG A 71 -26.45 -47.71 -14.56
CA ARG A 71 -27.14 -48.06 -15.81
C ARG A 71 -28.38 -47.22 -15.93
N LEU A 72 -28.64 -46.69 -17.11
CA LEU A 72 -29.85 -45.95 -17.42
C LEU A 72 -30.49 -46.59 -18.65
N VAL A 73 -31.72 -47.09 -18.50
CA VAL A 73 -32.51 -47.57 -19.64
C VAL A 73 -33.36 -46.40 -20.12
N LEU A 74 -33.33 -46.08 -21.40
CA LEU A 74 -34.14 -45.02 -22.01
C LEU A 74 -35.48 -45.59 -22.51
N ASP A 75 -36.41 -44.72 -22.91
CA ASP A 75 -37.76 -45.09 -23.34
C ASP A 75 -37.84 -45.56 -24.81
N ALA A 76 -36.81 -45.31 -25.62
CA ALA A 76 -36.71 -45.69 -27.03
C ALA A 76 -35.26 -45.94 -27.46
N VAL A 77 -35.04 -46.21 -28.75
CA VAL A 77 -33.71 -46.29 -29.36
C VAL A 77 -33.24 -44.89 -29.75
N TYR A 78 -32.11 -44.48 -29.18
CA TYR A 78 -31.44 -43.20 -29.44
C TYR A 78 -30.06 -43.45 -30.06
N PRO A 79 -29.96 -43.46 -31.40
CA PRO A 79 -28.68 -43.68 -32.10
C PRO A 79 -27.73 -42.48 -31.99
N GLU A 80 -28.23 -41.34 -31.53
CA GLU A 80 -27.52 -40.07 -31.42
C GLU A 80 -26.66 -39.94 -30.16
N ILE A 81 -26.71 -40.93 -29.26
CA ILE A 81 -25.88 -41.01 -28.06
C ILE A 81 -24.74 -42.00 -28.34
N ALA A 82 -23.49 -41.55 -28.22
CA ALA A 82 -22.30 -42.36 -28.43
C ALA A 82 -21.47 -42.54 -27.12
N PRO A 83 -20.62 -43.58 -27.03
CA PRO A 83 -19.64 -43.67 -25.96
C PRO A 83 -18.70 -42.46 -25.97
N GLY A 84 -18.48 -41.85 -24.81
CA GLY A 84 -17.71 -40.61 -24.64
C GLY A 84 -18.56 -39.35 -24.54
N ASP A 85 -19.84 -39.39 -24.93
CA ASP A 85 -20.72 -38.22 -24.85
C ASP A 85 -20.99 -37.83 -23.40
N ARG A 86 -21.08 -36.51 -23.16
CA ARG A 86 -21.56 -35.95 -21.89
C ARG A 86 -23.07 -35.76 -21.98
N ILE A 87 -23.78 -36.39 -21.04
CA ILE A 87 -25.23 -36.24 -20.88
C ILE A 87 -25.53 -35.54 -19.55
N LEU A 88 -26.62 -34.76 -19.55
CA LEU A 88 -27.12 -34.08 -18.37
C LEU A 88 -28.42 -34.77 -17.93
N ILE A 89 -28.42 -35.29 -16.72
CA ILE A 89 -29.55 -36.03 -16.14
C ILE A 89 -30.21 -35.12 -15.11
N GLU A 90 -31.49 -34.86 -15.30
CA GLU A 90 -32.29 -33.95 -14.48
C GLU A 90 -33.35 -34.73 -13.71
N ARG A 91 -33.48 -34.40 -12.41
CA ARG A 91 -34.54 -34.85 -11.52
C ARG A 91 -34.92 -33.72 -10.57
N ASP A 92 -36.19 -33.35 -10.50
CA ASP A 92 -36.70 -32.35 -9.54
C ASP A 92 -35.86 -31.04 -9.50
N ARG A 93 -35.46 -30.54 -10.68
CA ARG A 93 -34.53 -29.40 -10.89
C ARG A 93 -33.10 -29.59 -10.40
N GLN A 94 -32.75 -30.75 -9.86
CA GLN A 94 -31.39 -31.14 -9.60
C GLN A 94 -30.76 -31.71 -10.88
N LEU A 95 -29.49 -31.36 -11.10
CA LEU A 95 -28.77 -31.68 -12.33
C LEU A 95 -27.54 -32.53 -12.02
N GLN A 96 -27.32 -33.56 -12.84
CA GLN A 96 -26.15 -34.43 -12.75
C GLN A 96 -25.55 -34.60 -14.15
N VAL A 97 -24.30 -34.17 -14.33
CA VAL A 97 -23.57 -34.42 -15.58
C VAL A 97 -22.84 -35.76 -15.47
N ARG A 98 -22.96 -36.61 -16.50
CA ARG A 98 -22.26 -37.89 -16.59
C ARG A 98 -21.70 -38.10 -17.99
N THR A 99 -20.67 -38.92 -18.08
CA THR A 99 -20.14 -39.40 -19.36
C THR A 99 -20.71 -40.78 -19.64
N VAL A 100 -21.07 -41.05 -20.90
CA VAL A 100 -21.46 -42.37 -21.37
C VAL A 100 -20.22 -43.23 -21.55
N ASP A 101 -20.05 -44.26 -20.73
CA ASP A 101 -18.94 -45.22 -20.86
C ASP A 101 -19.16 -46.16 -22.05
N ASN A 102 -20.38 -46.65 -22.16
CA ASN A 102 -20.81 -47.60 -23.19
C ASN A 102 -22.34 -47.59 -23.27
N LEU A 103 -22.90 -48.05 -24.39
CA LEU A 103 -24.33 -48.26 -24.56
C LEU A 103 -24.62 -49.53 -25.37
N ASP A 104 -25.78 -50.13 -25.11
CA ASP A 104 -26.26 -51.31 -25.81
C ASP A 104 -27.77 -51.25 -26.11
N LEU A 105 -28.22 -51.98 -27.14
CA LEU A 105 -29.65 -52.18 -27.38
C LEU A 105 -30.18 -53.23 -26.40
N PHE A 106 -31.12 -52.82 -25.57
CA PHE A 106 -31.75 -53.66 -24.57
C PHE A 106 -33.19 -53.96 -24.97
N ALA A 107 -33.59 -55.23 -24.96
CA ALA A 107 -34.98 -55.63 -25.17
C ALA A 107 -35.75 -55.45 -23.86
N ALA A 108 -36.41 -54.29 -23.70
CA ALA A 108 -37.19 -53.98 -22.51
C ALA A 108 -38.57 -54.65 -22.58
N PRO A 109 -38.99 -55.41 -21.56
CA PRO A 109 -40.32 -56.01 -21.52
C PRO A 109 -41.40 -54.93 -21.37
N VAL A 110 -42.47 -55.03 -22.15
CA VAL A 110 -43.65 -54.18 -22.01
C VAL A 110 -44.57 -54.81 -20.97
N SER A 111 -44.62 -54.22 -19.77
CA SER A 111 -45.55 -54.65 -18.73
C SER A 111 -46.88 -53.90 -18.88
N GLU A 112 -47.93 -54.59 -19.33
CA GLU A 112 -49.31 -54.10 -19.13
C GLU A 112 -49.84 -54.60 -17.78
N PRO A 113 -50.49 -53.74 -16.97
CA PRO A 113 -50.89 -54.09 -15.60
C PRO A 113 -52.03 -55.11 -15.49
N VAL A 114 -52.56 -55.64 -16.59
CA VAL A 114 -53.80 -56.45 -16.61
C VAL A 114 -53.59 -57.90 -17.09
N LEU A 115 -52.45 -58.26 -17.67
CA LEU A 115 -52.21 -59.63 -18.18
C LEU A 115 -50.82 -60.14 -17.75
N GLU A 116 -50.80 -61.12 -16.84
CA GLU A 116 -49.59 -61.90 -16.55
C GLU A 116 -49.28 -62.84 -17.74
N LEU A 117 -48.60 -62.29 -18.74
CA LEU A 117 -48.05 -63.06 -19.85
C LEU A 117 -46.78 -63.78 -19.42
N THR A 118 -46.66 -65.06 -19.75
CA THR A 118 -45.48 -65.89 -19.44
C THR A 118 -44.25 -65.49 -20.26
N ASP A 119 -44.46 -64.83 -21.40
CA ASP A 119 -43.43 -64.17 -22.23
C ASP A 119 -43.98 -62.79 -22.69
N PRO A 120 -43.65 -61.68 -22.00
CA PRO A 120 -44.11 -60.36 -22.40
C PRO A 120 -43.45 -59.90 -23.70
N PRO A 121 -44.17 -59.20 -24.59
CA PRO A 121 -43.55 -58.58 -25.76
C PRO A 121 -42.48 -57.58 -25.31
N THR A 122 -41.35 -57.55 -26.03
CA THR A 122 -40.24 -56.63 -25.74
C THR A 122 -40.11 -55.57 -26.83
N ILE A 123 -39.69 -54.38 -26.43
CA ILE A 123 -39.31 -53.30 -27.36
C ILE A 123 -37.82 -53.01 -27.23
N PRO A 124 -37.09 -52.77 -28.34
CA PRO A 124 -35.70 -52.35 -28.26
C PRO A 124 -35.62 -50.92 -27.71
N VAL A 125 -34.77 -50.71 -26.71
CA VAL A 125 -34.47 -49.41 -26.13
C VAL A 125 -32.97 -49.24 -25.94
N THR A 126 -32.49 -48.00 -25.90
CA THR A 126 -31.08 -47.72 -25.58
C THR A 126 -30.85 -47.87 -24.08
N ARG A 127 -29.86 -48.69 -23.71
CA ARG A 127 -29.35 -48.79 -22.34
C ARG A 127 -27.95 -48.21 -22.28
N VAL A 128 -27.77 -47.24 -21.40
CA VAL A 128 -26.54 -46.46 -21.22
C VAL A 128 -25.85 -46.91 -19.93
N ARG A 129 -24.53 -47.08 -19.98
CA ARG A 129 -23.67 -47.21 -18.81
C ARG A 129 -22.96 -45.89 -18.54
N LEU A 130 -23.10 -45.38 -17.32
CA LEU A 130 -22.53 -44.11 -16.88
C LEU A 130 -21.14 -44.33 -16.26
N SER A 131 -20.24 -43.38 -16.51
CA SER A 131 -18.88 -43.35 -15.95
C SER A 131 -18.84 -43.33 -14.43
N GLN A 132 -19.89 -42.75 -13.81
CA GLN A 132 -20.03 -42.66 -12.37
C GLN A 132 -21.48 -42.92 -11.97
N PRO A 133 -21.71 -43.53 -10.79
CA PRO A 133 -23.05 -43.80 -10.30
C PRO A 133 -23.85 -42.50 -10.13
N LEU A 134 -25.16 -42.59 -10.38
CA LEU A 134 -26.13 -41.59 -9.93
C LEU A 134 -26.24 -41.62 -8.41
N PRO A 135 -26.64 -40.51 -7.77
CA PRO A 135 -26.88 -40.48 -6.32
C PRO A 135 -27.83 -41.60 -5.89
N ALA A 136 -27.54 -42.28 -4.78
CA ALA A 136 -28.34 -43.40 -4.29
C ALA A 136 -29.84 -43.05 -4.12
N ALA A 137 -30.12 -41.81 -3.69
CA ALA A 137 -31.47 -41.26 -3.56
C ALA A 137 -32.24 -41.18 -4.89
N TRP A 138 -31.54 -41.16 -6.04
CA TRP A 138 -32.16 -41.06 -7.35
C TRP A 138 -32.70 -42.40 -7.87
N ILE A 139 -32.38 -43.51 -7.19
CA ILE A 139 -32.58 -44.90 -7.67
C ILE A 139 -33.70 -45.64 -6.90
N ALA A 140 -34.26 -45.05 -5.85
CA ALA A 140 -35.45 -45.58 -5.19
C ALA A 140 -36.71 -45.28 -6.05
N THR A 141 -37.52 -46.32 -6.30
CA THR A 141 -38.89 -46.41 -6.86
C THR A 141 -39.58 -45.17 -7.47
N PRO A 142 -40.37 -45.39 -8.53
CA PRO A 142 -40.20 -44.82 -9.87
C PRO A 142 -40.11 -43.28 -9.88
N SER A 143 -39.05 -42.77 -10.51
CA SER A 143 -38.88 -41.33 -10.72
C SER A 143 -38.62 -41.04 -12.19
N ARG A 144 -39.28 -39.99 -12.69
CA ARG A 144 -39.14 -39.50 -14.05
C ARG A 144 -37.80 -38.79 -14.16
N LEU A 145 -36.87 -39.34 -14.92
CA LEU A 145 -35.59 -38.68 -15.22
C LEU A 145 -35.67 -38.06 -16.60
N THR A 146 -35.21 -36.83 -16.72
CA THR A 146 -35.01 -36.18 -18.03
C THR A 146 -33.54 -36.28 -18.39
N VAL A 147 -33.25 -36.88 -19.55
CA VAL A 147 -31.88 -36.96 -20.07
C VAL A 147 -31.74 -35.98 -21.23
N HIS A 148 -30.83 -35.02 -21.08
CA HIS A 148 -30.42 -34.10 -22.14
C HIS A 148 -29.09 -34.60 -22.73
N PHE A 149 -29.04 -34.70 -24.06
CA PHE A 149 -27.89 -35.21 -24.82
C PHE A 149 -27.54 -34.25 -25.97
N GLN A 150 -26.41 -34.50 -26.65
CA GLN A 150 -25.80 -33.56 -27.61
C GLN A 150 -25.46 -32.19 -27.02
N MET A 151 -24.82 -32.19 -25.86
CA MET A 151 -24.40 -30.96 -25.20
C MET A 151 -23.32 -30.24 -26.02
N VAL A 152 -23.55 -28.98 -26.37
CA VAL A 152 -22.58 -28.11 -27.07
C VAL A 152 -21.80 -27.27 -26.06
N SER A 153 -20.51 -27.05 -26.30
CA SER A 153 -19.69 -26.18 -25.45
C SER A 153 -20.17 -24.72 -25.52
N ALA A 154 -20.56 -24.15 -24.38
CA ALA A 154 -21.03 -22.76 -24.28
C ALA A 154 -19.90 -21.72 -24.12
N GLY A 155 -18.64 -22.16 -23.97
CA GLY A 155 -17.46 -21.31 -23.76
C GLY A 155 -16.74 -21.56 -22.43
N ALA A 156 -15.73 -20.74 -22.12
CA ALA A 156 -14.97 -20.78 -20.87
C ALA A 156 -15.33 -19.57 -19.99
N LEU A 157 -15.60 -19.80 -18.70
CA LEU A 157 -15.80 -18.72 -17.74
C LEU A 157 -14.47 -17.99 -17.51
N THR A 158 -14.39 -16.74 -17.96
CA THR A 158 -13.32 -15.82 -17.53
C THR A 158 -13.75 -15.17 -16.22
N ARG A 159 -12.85 -15.08 -15.22
CA ARG A 159 -13.12 -14.32 -13.99
C ARG A 159 -13.50 -12.89 -14.36
N VAL A 160 -14.47 -12.31 -13.65
CA VAL A 160 -14.71 -10.87 -13.70
C VAL A 160 -13.40 -10.17 -13.34
N ALA A 161 -12.96 -9.23 -14.17
CA ALA A 161 -11.73 -8.49 -13.92
C ALA A 161 -11.83 -7.80 -12.56
N LYS A 162 -10.88 -8.08 -11.66
CA LYS A 162 -10.81 -7.37 -10.38
C LYS A 162 -10.60 -5.90 -10.67
N LEU A 163 -11.44 -5.04 -10.10
CA LEU A 163 -11.34 -3.58 -10.23
C LEU A 163 -10.26 -2.98 -9.34
N HIS A 164 -9.83 -3.73 -8.32
CA HIS A 164 -8.80 -3.34 -7.37
C HIS A 164 -7.87 -4.52 -7.10
N LEU A 165 -6.60 -4.20 -6.88
CA LEU A 165 -5.53 -5.11 -6.50
C LEU A 165 -5.11 -4.83 -5.05
N ASP A 166 -4.88 -5.88 -4.28
CA ASP A 166 -4.34 -5.86 -2.92
C ASP A 166 -3.12 -6.81 -2.84
N GLN A 167 -2.34 -6.74 -1.77
CA GLN A 167 -1.13 -7.56 -1.62
C GLN A 167 -1.42 -9.08 -1.68
N GLY A 168 -2.57 -9.49 -1.14
CA GLY A 168 -2.99 -10.89 -1.11
C GLY A 168 -3.26 -11.47 -2.50
N ASP A 169 -3.40 -10.63 -3.53
CA ASP A 169 -3.54 -11.08 -4.92
C ASP A 169 -2.24 -11.66 -5.51
N PHE A 170 -1.10 -11.38 -4.87
CA PHE A 170 0.20 -11.92 -5.22
C PHE A 170 0.49 -13.24 -4.49
N GLU A 171 -0.34 -13.66 -3.53
CA GLU A 171 -0.11 -14.86 -2.73
C GLU A 171 -0.90 -16.08 -3.24
N PRO A 172 -0.43 -17.33 -3.00
CA PRO A 172 0.92 -17.69 -2.54
C PRO A 172 1.94 -17.76 -3.69
N ASN A 173 1.47 -17.69 -4.94
CA ASN A 173 2.25 -18.09 -6.09
C ASN A 173 2.81 -16.92 -6.89
N GLY A 174 2.43 -15.68 -6.64
CA GLY A 174 2.71 -14.53 -7.49
C GLY A 174 1.61 -14.27 -8.52
N LEU A 175 1.53 -13.03 -9.00
CA LEU A 175 0.59 -12.58 -10.01
C LEU A 175 1.22 -12.65 -11.41
N ALA A 176 0.52 -13.24 -12.38
CA ALA A 176 0.99 -13.29 -13.76
C ALA A 176 0.93 -11.90 -14.41
N LEU A 177 1.98 -11.53 -15.15
CA LEU A 177 2.00 -10.31 -15.95
C LEU A 177 1.23 -10.52 -17.26
N GLU A 178 0.54 -9.48 -17.68
CA GLU A 178 -0.18 -9.48 -18.96
C GLU A 178 0.79 -9.24 -20.13
N GLY A 179 0.72 -10.08 -21.16
CA GLY A 179 1.53 -9.96 -22.37
C GLY A 179 2.88 -10.68 -22.31
N LEU A 180 3.64 -10.56 -23.40
CA LEU A 180 5.00 -11.09 -23.52
C LEU A 180 6.01 -9.99 -23.18
N ILE A 181 6.97 -10.33 -22.34
CA ILE A 181 8.02 -9.44 -21.85
C ILE A 181 9.36 -10.02 -22.31
N GLU A 182 10.25 -9.14 -22.77
CA GLU A 182 11.60 -9.52 -23.13
C GLU A 182 12.33 -10.08 -21.89
N PRO A 183 12.87 -11.31 -21.95
CA PRO A 183 13.62 -11.89 -20.84
C PRO A 183 14.84 -11.02 -20.48
N LEU A 184 15.18 -10.98 -19.20
CA LEU A 184 16.40 -10.32 -18.75
C LEU A 184 17.64 -11.02 -19.35
N PRO A 185 18.63 -10.27 -19.87
CA PRO A 185 19.87 -10.87 -20.34
C PRO A 185 20.63 -11.60 -19.22
N ASP A 186 21.37 -12.65 -19.59
CA ASP A 186 22.20 -13.40 -18.65
C ASP A 186 23.20 -12.46 -17.92
N GLY A 187 23.24 -12.57 -16.59
CA GLY A 187 24.11 -11.76 -15.73
C GLY A 187 23.51 -10.42 -15.28
N VAL A 188 22.31 -10.05 -15.74
CA VAL A 188 21.56 -8.92 -15.19
C VAL A 188 20.77 -9.40 -13.98
N ALA A 189 21.00 -8.79 -12.81
CA ALA A 189 20.24 -9.10 -11.62
C ALA A 189 18.75 -8.78 -11.82
N ALA A 190 17.89 -9.69 -11.38
CA ALA A 190 16.45 -9.41 -11.31
C ALA A 190 16.18 -8.21 -10.40
N PRO A 191 15.15 -7.41 -10.70
CA PRO A 191 14.85 -6.25 -9.88
C PRO A 191 14.37 -6.68 -8.49
N GLY A 192 14.94 -6.07 -7.45
CA GLY A 192 14.52 -6.27 -6.05
C GLY A 192 13.54 -5.20 -5.53
N ALA A 193 13.39 -4.10 -6.26
CA ALA A 193 12.43 -3.04 -5.97
C ALA A 193 11.49 -2.87 -7.16
N LEU A 194 10.20 -2.71 -6.88
CA LEU A 194 9.15 -2.59 -7.88
C LEU A 194 8.37 -1.30 -7.63
N LEU A 195 8.01 -0.59 -8.70
CA LEU A 195 7.06 0.51 -8.64
C LEU A 195 5.77 0.05 -9.33
N LEU A 196 4.65 0.14 -8.61
CA LEU A 196 3.32 -0.13 -9.12
C LEU A 196 2.65 1.21 -9.39
N GLN A 197 1.96 1.34 -10.52
CA GLN A 197 1.15 2.51 -10.85
C GLN A 197 -0.24 2.04 -11.24
N ASP A 198 -1.24 2.55 -10.56
CA ASP A 198 -2.63 2.18 -10.81
C ASP A 198 -3.26 3.03 -11.93
N ALA A 199 -4.52 2.73 -12.26
CA ALA A 199 -5.27 3.43 -13.31
C ALA A 199 -5.61 4.91 -13.00
N MET A 200 -5.35 5.36 -11.77
CA MET A 200 -5.55 6.73 -11.29
C MET A 200 -4.21 7.45 -11.07
N ASP A 201 -3.13 6.93 -11.66
CA ASP A 201 -1.76 7.43 -11.51
C ASP A 201 -1.26 7.44 -10.06
N GLN A 202 -1.83 6.60 -9.19
CA GLN A 202 -1.33 6.39 -7.83
C GLN A 202 -0.20 5.37 -7.86
N GLY A 203 0.99 5.83 -7.52
CA GLY A 203 2.17 4.98 -7.41
C GLY A 203 2.36 4.39 -6.02
N ARG A 204 2.91 3.17 -5.96
CA ARG A 204 3.41 2.55 -4.73
C ARG A 204 4.73 1.85 -5.00
N GLN A 205 5.69 2.02 -4.09
CA GLN A 205 6.91 1.22 -4.09
C GLN A 205 6.68 -0.02 -3.22
N VAL A 206 7.12 -1.18 -3.70
CA VAL A 206 7.12 -2.43 -2.94
C VAL A 206 8.43 -3.19 -3.20
N SER A 207 8.80 -4.06 -2.27
CA SER A 207 9.90 -5.00 -2.46
C SER A 207 9.35 -6.32 -3.01
N GLY A 208 10.09 -6.94 -3.92
CA GLY A 208 9.66 -8.17 -4.57
C GLY A 208 10.54 -8.55 -5.75
N ALA A 209 10.09 -9.53 -6.51
CA ALA A 209 10.82 -10.08 -7.65
C ALA A 209 9.94 -10.26 -8.87
N ILE A 210 10.56 -10.17 -10.05
CA ILE A 210 9.94 -10.53 -11.34
C ILE A 210 10.68 -11.73 -11.92
N ALA A 211 9.95 -12.81 -12.19
CA ALA A 211 10.44 -13.97 -12.91
C ALA A 211 9.86 -13.98 -14.33
N ILE A 212 10.73 -13.99 -15.35
CA ILE A 212 10.34 -14.07 -16.76
C ILE A 212 10.88 -15.37 -17.33
N ASN A 213 10.02 -16.20 -17.90
CA ASN A 213 10.46 -17.46 -18.53
C ASN A 213 11.01 -17.21 -19.95
N PRO A 214 11.70 -18.20 -20.56
CA PRO A 214 12.24 -18.05 -21.93
C PRO A 214 11.19 -17.77 -23.02
N GLN A 215 9.91 -18.01 -22.74
CA GLN A 215 8.79 -17.71 -23.63
C GLN A 215 8.28 -16.28 -23.46
N GLY A 216 8.85 -15.49 -22.55
CA GLY A 216 8.48 -14.11 -22.27
C GLY A 216 7.30 -13.95 -21.31
N GLN A 217 6.83 -15.02 -20.67
CA GLN A 217 5.77 -14.93 -19.67
C GLN A 217 6.37 -14.52 -18.33
N GLY A 218 5.87 -13.42 -17.78
CA GLY A 218 6.33 -12.85 -16.52
C GLY A 218 5.41 -13.17 -15.34
N LYS A 219 5.99 -13.25 -14.15
CA LYS A 219 5.28 -13.38 -12.87
C LYS A 219 5.92 -12.48 -11.83
N VAL A 220 5.10 -11.80 -11.03
CA VAL A 220 5.54 -10.93 -9.94
C VAL A 220 5.21 -11.55 -8.60
N THR A 221 6.16 -11.54 -7.69
CA THR A 221 6.00 -11.93 -6.29
C THR A 221 6.41 -10.75 -5.40
N LEU A 222 5.69 -10.54 -4.31
CA LEU A 222 6.03 -9.54 -3.30
C LEU A 222 6.74 -10.21 -2.13
N ASP A 223 7.46 -9.42 -1.33
CA ASP A 223 8.05 -9.92 -0.09
C ASP A 223 6.97 -10.18 0.98
N GLN A 224 7.19 -11.16 1.85
CA GLN A 224 6.19 -11.63 2.83
C GLN A 224 5.75 -10.55 3.83
N ASP A 225 6.63 -9.58 4.12
CA ASP A 225 6.38 -8.48 5.05
C ASP A 225 5.85 -7.22 4.35
N THR A 226 5.33 -7.35 3.12
CA THR A 226 4.69 -6.22 2.45
C THR A 226 3.45 -5.78 3.22
N ASP A 227 3.32 -4.46 3.43
CA ASP A 227 2.15 -3.86 4.08
C ASP A 227 0.92 -3.84 3.17
N PRO A 228 -0.30 -4.07 3.72
CA PRO A 228 -1.54 -4.05 2.96
C PRO A 228 -1.70 -2.78 2.13
N PHE A 229 -2.24 -2.91 0.92
CA PHE A 229 -2.42 -1.75 0.06
C PHE A 229 -3.59 -0.92 0.59
N GLN A 230 -3.25 0.17 1.28
CA GLN A 230 -4.20 1.16 1.77
C GLN A 230 -3.88 2.54 1.18
N PRO A 231 -4.73 3.07 0.28
CA PRO A 231 -5.86 2.38 -0.39
C PRO A 231 -5.38 1.28 -1.35
N ARG A 232 -6.30 0.39 -1.74
CA ARG A 232 -6.06 -0.64 -2.78
C ARG A 232 -5.80 0.01 -4.14
N LEU A 233 -5.00 -0.63 -4.98
CA LEU A 233 -4.64 -0.10 -6.30
C LEU A 233 -5.75 -0.38 -7.32
N ARG A 234 -6.18 0.62 -8.08
CA ARG A 234 -7.21 0.44 -9.11
C ARG A 234 -6.63 -0.18 -10.39
N THR A 235 -7.26 -1.22 -10.92
CA THR A 235 -6.80 -1.86 -12.16
C THR A 235 -7.17 -1.04 -13.41
N PRO A 236 -6.38 -1.12 -14.51
CA PRO A 236 -5.12 -1.86 -14.64
C PRO A 236 -3.97 -1.27 -13.83
N VAL A 237 -3.06 -2.13 -13.36
CA VAL A 237 -1.84 -1.75 -12.63
C VAL A 237 -0.62 -2.02 -13.51
N THR A 238 0.20 -0.99 -13.73
CA THR A 238 1.48 -1.10 -14.42
C THR A 238 2.59 -1.37 -13.40
N ILE A 239 3.45 -2.34 -13.68
CA ILE A 239 4.60 -2.69 -12.81
C ILE A 239 5.90 -2.31 -13.52
N PHE A 240 6.73 -1.53 -12.85
CA PHE A 240 8.05 -1.14 -13.30
C PHE A 240 9.11 -1.89 -12.50
N GLY A 241 9.88 -2.75 -13.19
CA GLY A 241 11.00 -3.48 -12.60
C GLY A 241 12.36 -2.78 -12.76
N ASN A 242 12.57 -2.01 -13.82
CA ASN A 242 13.84 -1.31 -14.06
C ASN A 242 13.94 -0.03 -13.23
N VAL A 243 13.98 -0.19 -11.91
CA VAL A 243 14.01 0.91 -10.94
C VAL A 243 15.45 1.37 -10.70
N ILE A 244 15.66 2.68 -10.74
CA ILE A 244 16.93 3.32 -10.38
C ILE A 244 16.71 4.26 -9.20
N GLN A 245 17.69 4.37 -8.33
CA GLN A 245 17.66 5.37 -7.26
C GLN A 245 18.11 6.72 -7.82
N ALA A 246 17.31 7.76 -7.58
CA ALA A 246 17.64 9.13 -7.93
C ALA A 246 17.65 9.99 -6.65
N SER A 247 18.55 10.98 -6.61
CA SER A 247 18.62 11.96 -5.52
C SER A 247 18.64 13.38 -6.07
N ARG A 248 18.06 14.32 -5.33
CA ARG A 248 18.06 15.74 -5.67
C ARG A 248 19.45 16.35 -5.43
N GLY A 249 19.81 17.32 -6.26
CA GLY A 249 21.07 18.09 -6.16
C GLY A 249 21.90 18.04 -7.43
N GLU A 250 22.73 19.06 -7.61
CA GLU A 250 23.67 19.18 -8.73
C GLU A 250 25.06 18.75 -8.27
N SER A 251 25.81 18.09 -9.17
CA SER A 251 27.18 17.67 -8.91
C SER A 251 28.17 18.71 -9.40
N VAL A 252 29.08 19.13 -8.52
CA VAL A 252 30.28 19.88 -8.87
C VAL A 252 31.44 18.89 -8.93
N ILE A 253 32.12 18.82 -10.07
CA ILE A 253 33.19 17.85 -10.35
C ILE A 253 34.51 18.61 -10.48
N ASP A 254 35.52 18.15 -9.74
CA ASP A 254 36.90 18.64 -9.78
C ASP A 254 37.02 20.18 -9.65
N GLU A 255 36.30 20.77 -8.70
CA GLU A 255 36.48 22.18 -8.34
C GLU A 255 37.85 22.39 -7.70
N VAL A 256 38.65 23.29 -8.27
CA VAL A 256 39.91 23.73 -7.67
C VAL A 256 39.60 24.69 -6.52
N LEU A 257 39.92 24.26 -5.30
CA LEU A 257 39.78 25.10 -4.10
C LEU A 257 40.97 26.05 -3.96
N GLY A 258 42.16 25.60 -4.35
CA GLY A 258 43.37 26.42 -4.40
C GLY A 258 44.67 25.64 -4.18
N SER A 259 45.69 26.37 -3.74
CA SER A 259 47.07 25.92 -3.61
C SER A 259 47.44 25.63 -2.15
N GLY A 260 47.88 24.41 -1.88
CA GLY A 260 48.39 24.01 -0.56
C GLY A 260 49.72 24.71 -0.22
N ASP A 261 49.95 24.97 1.07
CA ASP A 261 51.19 25.53 1.60
C ASP A 261 51.64 24.75 2.85
N ALA A 262 52.74 24.00 2.74
CA ALA A 262 53.28 23.18 3.83
C ALA A 262 53.80 24.01 5.03
N ALA A 263 54.02 25.32 4.84
CA ALA A 263 54.38 26.22 5.93
C ALA A 263 53.16 26.59 6.80
N GLN A 264 51.94 26.51 6.26
CA GLN A 264 50.74 26.96 6.94
C GLN A 264 50.05 25.81 7.71
N PRO A 265 49.98 25.90 9.05
CA PRO A 265 49.13 25.00 9.82
C PRO A 265 47.65 25.39 9.65
N PHE A 266 46.75 24.41 9.71
CA PHE A 266 45.30 24.63 9.65
C PHE A 266 44.84 25.46 8.46
N GLN A 267 45.49 25.29 7.30
CA GLN A 267 45.09 25.98 6.08
C GLN A 267 43.63 25.64 5.75
N THR A 268 42.90 26.64 5.26
CA THR A 268 41.44 26.58 5.12
C THR A 268 41.00 27.01 3.72
N PHE A 269 39.98 26.36 3.19
CA PHE A 269 39.36 26.67 1.90
C PHE A 269 37.83 26.62 1.99
N ALA A 270 37.13 27.44 1.21
CA ALA A 270 35.68 27.40 1.11
C ALA A 270 35.24 26.76 -0.21
N LEU A 271 34.10 26.04 -0.18
CA LEU A 271 33.44 25.58 -1.41
C LEU A 271 32.76 26.77 -2.11
N GLN A 272 32.82 26.83 -3.44
CA GLN A 272 32.18 27.90 -4.21
C GLN A 272 30.66 27.77 -4.30
N LYS A 273 30.10 26.57 -4.09
CA LYS A 273 28.66 26.33 -4.10
C LYS A 273 28.19 25.85 -2.73
N SER A 274 27.01 26.32 -2.34
CA SER A 274 26.32 25.99 -1.10
C SER A 274 24.83 25.76 -1.37
N PRO A 275 24.10 25.07 -0.47
CA PRO A 275 24.62 24.27 0.65
C PRO A 275 25.26 22.96 0.20
N LEU A 276 26.27 22.46 0.92
CA LEU A 276 26.80 21.10 0.73
C LEU A 276 25.71 20.07 1.04
N THR A 277 25.52 19.11 0.14
CA THR A 277 24.54 18.04 0.30
C THR A 277 25.07 16.92 1.19
N TYR A 278 24.21 16.45 2.09
CA TYR A 278 24.41 15.28 2.95
C TYR A 278 23.37 14.22 2.60
N PHE A 279 23.76 12.95 2.74
CA PHE A 279 22.84 11.82 2.68
C PHE A 279 22.73 11.19 4.06
N ASN A 280 21.56 10.61 4.35
CA ASN A 280 21.41 9.73 5.51
C ASN A 280 22.40 8.57 5.36
N ASP A 281 23.11 8.28 6.45
CA ASP A 281 24.06 7.17 6.54
C ASP A 281 23.95 6.58 7.95
N PRO A 282 23.23 5.46 8.12
CA PRO A 282 23.04 4.83 9.42
C PRO A 282 24.35 4.42 10.12
N ALA A 283 25.44 4.26 9.37
CA ALA A 283 26.75 3.93 9.91
C ALA A 283 27.54 5.17 10.36
N ALA A 284 27.13 6.37 9.95
CA ALA A 284 27.78 7.60 10.36
C ALA A 284 27.42 7.97 11.83
N PRO A 285 28.36 8.54 12.62
CA PRO A 285 28.11 8.85 14.03
C PRO A 285 26.90 9.76 14.29
N ASN A 286 26.57 10.63 13.35
CA ASN A 286 25.45 11.57 13.42
C ASN A 286 24.35 11.24 12.39
N GLY A 287 24.33 10.01 11.86
CA GLY A 287 23.31 9.53 10.92
C GLY A 287 23.39 10.16 9.52
N ARG A 288 24.43 10.95 9.22
CA ARG A 288 24.60 11.64 7.93
C ARG A 288 26.04 11.61 7.43
N ARG A 289 26.19 11.51 6.12
CA ARG A 289 27.47 11.55 5.41
C ARG A 289 27.46 12.65 4.37
N SER A 290 28.53 13.45 4.35
CA SER A 290 28.71 14.48 3.33
C SER A 290 28.92 13.84 1.95
N THR A 291 28.52 14.55 0.89
CA THR A 291 28.83 14.14 -0.49
C THR A 291 30.23 14.57 -0.95
N LEU A 292 30.99 15.22 -0.06
CA LEU A 292 32.27 15.85 -0.37
C LEU A 292 33.39 14.80 -0.48
N SER A 293 34.17 14.94 -1.54
CA SER A 293 35.41 14.20 -1.76
C SER A 293 36.51 15.20 -2.09
N VAL A 294 37.60 15.16 -1.32
CA VAL A 294 38.72 16.09 -1.49
C VAL A 294 39.96 15.32 -1.90
N ARG A 295 40.58 15.73 -2.99
CA ARG A 295 41.85 15.21 -3.45
C ARG A 295 42.93 16.28 -3.36
N VAL A 296 44.05 15.94 -2.74
CA VAL A 296 45.26 16.77 -2.73
C VAL A 296 46.35 16.05 -3.51
N ASN A 297 46.90 16.70 -4.54
CA ASN A 297 47.82 16.04 -5.49
C ASN A 297 47.24 14.74 -6.07
N ARG A 298 45.92 14.72 -6.34
CA ARG A 298 45.13 13.54 -6.80
C ARG A 298 44.98 12.40 -5.78
N VAL A 299 45.47 12.56 -4.56
CA VAL A 299 45.29 11.59 -3.47
C VAL A 299 44.04 11.96 -2.67
N LEU A 300 43.15 11.00 -2.45
CA LEU A 300 41.93 11.20 -1.65
C LEU A 300 42.29 11.40 -0.17
N TRP A 301 41.87 12.52 0.40
CA TRP A 301 41.98 12.80 1.84
C TRP A 301 40.68 12.39 2.53
N ARG A 302 40.76 12.08 3.83
CA ARG A 302 39.63 11.57 4.61
C ARG A 302 38.99 12.69 5.45
N GLU A 303 37.67 12.84 5.34
CA GLU A 303 36.90 13.68 6.26
C GLU A 303 36.88 13.05 7.65
N VAL A 304 37.13 13.85 8.69
CA VAL A 304 37.01 13.44 10.09
C VAL A 304 36.19 14.46 10.88
N PRO A 305 35.47 14.04 11.94
CA PRO A 305 34.65 14.97 12.74
C PRO A 305 35.51 15.96 13.56
N SER A 306 36.73 15.55 13.92
CA SER A 306 37.71 16.40 14.58
C SER A 306 39.13 15.89 14.34
N PHE A 307 40.12 16.77 14.52
CA PHE A 307 41.52 16.39 14.49
C PHE A 307 42.00 15.61 15.74
N PHE A 308 41.15 15.51 16.76
CA PHE A 308 41.49 14.76 17.97
C PHE A 308 41.76 13.29 17.64
N GLY A 309 42.87 12.75 18.16
CA GLY A 309 43.30 11.37 17.92
C GLY A 309 43.90 11.09 16.54
N GLN A 310 44.05 12.10 15.67
CA GLN A 310 44.74 11.94 14.38
C GLN A 310 46.24 12.18 14.51
N GLY A 311 47.04 11.39 13.80
CA GLY A 311 48.50 11.52 13.75
C GLY A 311 49.00 12.64 12.84
N PRO A 312 50.28 13.05 12.98
CA PRO A 312 50.86 14.18 12.25
C PRO A 312 50.98 13.97 10.72
N GLN A 313 50.86 12.72 10.26
CA GLN A 313 50.94 12.34 8.84
C GLN A 313 49.57 11.92 8.26
N ASP A 314 48.51 11.98 9.06
CA ASP A 314 47.19 11.55 8.61
C ASP A 314 46.63 12.57 7.62
N GLN A 315 46.31 12.12 6.41
CA GLN A 315 45.75 12.94 5.34
C GLN A 315 44.25 13.17 5.57
N VAL A 316 43.97 14.09 6.49
CA VAL A 316 42.61 14.36 6.98
C VAL A 316 42.22 15.83 6.86
N TYR A 317 40.93 16.08 6.76
CA TYR A 317 40.34 17.41 6.85
C TYR A 317 39.07 17.38 7.67
N ILE A 318 38.69 18.52 8.23
CA ILE A 318 37.40 18.72 8.88
C ILE A 318 36.53 19.65 8.03
N VAL A 319 35.22 19.48 8.14
CA VAL A 319 34.23 20.32 7.44
C VAL A 319 33.45 21.13 8.47
N ARG A 320 33.25 22.41 8.20
CA ARG A 320 32.43 23.32 9.00
C ARG A 320 31.45 24.05 8.10
N GLN A 321 30.26 24.31 8.63
CA GLN A 321 29.23 25.08 7.96
C GLN A 321 28.96 26.37 8.73
N SER A 322 28.75 27.47 8.02
CA SER A 322 28.30 28.74 8.60
C SER A 322 26.77 28.81 8.68
N GLU A 323 26.26 29.84 9.35
CA GLU A 323 24.82 30.16 9.38
C GLU A 323 24.27 30.47 7.98
N GLN A 324 25.12 31.00 7.08
CA GLN A 324 24.78 31.25 5.68
C GLN A 324 24.92 30.00 4.80
N GLN A 325 25.08 28.82 5.40
CA GLN A 325 25.26 27.52 4.74
C GLN A 325 26.54 27.42 3.88
N GLU A 326 27.49 28.32 4.06
CA GLU A 326 28.80 28.24 3.41
C GLU A 326 29.61 27.12 4.05
N THR A 327 30.32 26.35 3.22
CA THR A 327 31.09 25.20 3.67
C THR A 327 32.58 25.49 3.61
N THR A 328 33.24 25.29 4.73
CA THR A 328 34.66 25.57 4.94
C THR A 328 35.39 24.31 5.36
N LEU A 329 36.49 24.01 4.68
CA LEU A 329 37.36 22.87 4.93
C LEU A 329 38.62 23.36 5.63
N THR A 330 39.01 22.68 6.71
CA THR A 330 40.28 22.95 7.40
C THR A 330 41.14 21.69 7.40
N PHE A 331 42.43 21.86 7.11
CA PHE A 331 43.42 20.78 7.05
C PHE A 331 44.29 20.73 8.31
N GLY A 332 45.16 19.72 8.45
CA GLY A 332 45.96 19.51 9.65
C GLY A 332 47.08 20.54 9.86
N ASP A 333 47.68 20.52 11.05
CA ASP A 333 48.79 21.40 11.47
C ASP A 333 50.15 20.71 11.48
N GLY A 334 50.21 19.45 11.05
CA GLY A 334 51.40 18.60 11.11
C GLY A 334 51.64 17.97 12.48
N LYS A 335 50.71 18.11 13.43
CA LYS A 335 50.70 17.41 14.72
C LYS A 335 49.45 16.55 14.86
N THR A 336 48.30 17.13 14.56
CA THR A 336 46.96 16.55 14.63
C THR A 336 46.35 16.49 13.23
N GLY A 337 46.99 15.73 12.34
CA GLY A 337 46.73 15.70 10.91
C GLY A 337 47.85 16.33 10.09
N ALA A 338 48.04 15.85 8.86
CA ALA A 338 49.03 16.33 7.92
C ALA A 338 48.70 17.75 7.43
N ARG A 339 49.75 18.57 7.26
CA ARG A 339 49.65 19.83 6.51
C ARG A 339 49.49 19.54 5.04
N LEU A 340 48.92 20.48 4.32
CA LEU A 340 48.88 20.41 2.87
C LEU A 340 50.30 20.46 2.29
N PRO A 341 50.66 19.57 1.35
CA PRO A 341 51.89 19.72 0.58
C PRO A 341 51.82 20.98 -0.29
N THR A 342 52.93 21.72 -0.35
CA THR A 342 53.03 22.89 -1.24
C THR A 342 52.82 22.46 -2.69
N GLY A 343 51.91 23.13 -3.37
CA GLY A 343 51.58 22.88 -4.78
C GLY A 343 50.75 24.01 -5.36
N ILE A 344 50.50 23.94 -6.67
CA ILE A 344 49.66 24.90 -7.39
C ILE A 344 48.35 24.19 -7.71
N ASP A 345 47.23 24.81 -7.32
CA ASP A 345 45.87 24.35 -7.62
C ASP A 345 45.65 22.86 -7.33
N ASN A 346 46.32 22.40 -6.27
CA ASN A 346 46.44 20.98 -5.99
C ASN A 346 45.40 20.46 -5.01
N VAL A 347 44.58 21.34 -4.44
CA VAL A 347 43.44 20.99 -3.58
C VAL A 347 42.17 21.05 -4.42
N ILE A 348 41.59 19.87 -4.68
CA ILE A 348 40.45 19.69 -5.58
C ILE A 348 39.30 19.03 -4.82
N ALA A 349 38.08 19.54 -4.99
CA ALA A 349 36.87 19.01 -4.39
C ALA A 349 35.87 18.53 -5.44
N THR A 350 35.17 17.45 -5.14
CA THR A 350 33.96 16.98 -5.85
C THR A 350 32.87 16.81 -4.82
N TYR A 351 31.70 17.38 -5.06
CA TYR A 351 30.61 17.39 -4.09
C TYR A 351 29.26 17.66 -4.76
N ARG A 352 28.18 17.61 -3.99
CA ARG A 352 26.84 17.96 -4.45
C ARG A 352 26.29 19.15 -3.67
N TYR A 353 25.47 19.96 -4.33
CA TYR A 353 24.80 21.10 -3.72
C TYR A 353 23.34 21.23 -4.17
N GLY A 354 22.56 22.01 -3.41
CA GLY A 354 21.18 22.34 -3.75
C GLY A 354 20.15 21.23 -3.46
N ALA A 355 20.52 20.18 -2.70
CA ALA A 355 19.54 19.36 -2.01
C ALA A 355 18.85 20.17 -0.89
N GLY A 356 17.63 19.79 -0.49
CA GLY A 356 16.79 20.55 0.43
C GLY A 356 15.37 19.98 0.50
N ALA A 357 14.46 20.68 1.18
CA ALA A 357 13.10 20.22 1.51
C ALA A 357 12.15 20.05 0.31
N ALA A 358 12.46 20.65 -0.84
CA ALA A 358 11.60 20.57 -2.02
C ALA A 358 11.53 19.15 -2.61
N LYS A 359 10.30 18.60 -2.65
CA LYS A 359 10.00 17.23 -3.11
C LYS A 359 9.08 17.28 -4.33
N PRO A 360 9.52 16.81 -5.52
CA PRO A 360 8.63 16.71 -6.67
C PRO A 360 7.53 15.66 -6.41
N PRO A 361 6.27 15.96 -6.78
CA PRO A 361 5.19 14.99 -6.65
C PRO A 361 5.35 13.83 -7.65
N ALA A 362 4.54 12.79 -7.48
CA ALA A 362 4.44 11.70 -8.43
C ALA A 362 4.21 12.22 -9.86
N GLY A 363 4.88 11.60 -10.83
CA GLY A 363 4.83 11.94 -12.25
C GLY A 363 5.65 13.16 -12.68
N ALA A 364 6.15 13.99 -11.75
CA ALA A 364 6.83 15.23 -12.11
C ALA A 364 8.23 15.04 -12.74
N ILE A 365 8.92 13.95 -12.41
CA ILE A 365 10.21 13.61 -13.02
C ILE A 365 9.99 12.74 -14.26
N ALA A 366 9.99 13.38 -15.43
CA ALA A 366 9.72 12.72 -16.72
C ALA A 366 10.83 12.92 -17.78
N GLN A 367 11.86 13.74 -17.49
CA GLN A 367 12.88 14.13 -18.46
C GLN A 367 14.29 13.78 -17.99
N LEU A 368 15.10 13.34 -18.95
CA LEU A 368 16.54 13.16 -18.79
C LEU A 368 17.27 14.46 -19.13
N ALA A 369 18.10 14.96 -18.21
CA ALA A 369 18.94 16.13 -18.47
C ALA A 369 20.02 15.85 -19.54
N LYS A 370 20.55 14.62 -19.56
CA LYS A 370 21.50 14.14 -20.57
C LYS A 370 20.97 12.83 -21.18
N PRO A 371 20.92 12.71 -22.51
CA PRO A 371 20.52 11.45 -23.15
C PRO A 371 21.45 10.30 -22.74
N VAL A 372 20.85 9.14 -22.46
CA VAL A 372 21.58 7.89 -22.16
C VAL A 372 21.22 6.87 -23.23
N ALA A 373 22.22 6.23 -23.84
CA ALA A 373 21.99 5.24 -24.88
C ALA A 373 21.14 4.07 -24.34
N GLY A 374 20.13 3.65 -25.10
CA GLY A 374 19.20 2.59 -24.70
C GLY A 374 18.07 3.04 -23.76
N LEU A 375 18.09 4.27 -23.24
CA LEU A 375 17.04 4.80 -22.36
C LEU A 375 16.11 5.75 -23.12
N ARG A 376 14.84 5.35 -23.29
CA ARG A 376 13.84 6.12 -24.05
C ARG A 376 13.16 7.21 -23.22
N ARG A 377 12.76 6.89 -21.98
CA ARG A 377 12.10 7.80 -21.04
C ARG A 377 12.37 7.37 -19.61
N VAL A 378 12.15 8.29 -18.69
CA VAL A 378 12.06 8.02 -17.26
C VAL A 378 10.67 8.40 -16.79
N VAL A 379 10.17 7.71 -15.77
CA VAL A 379 8.91 8.01 -15.10
C VAL A 379 9.14 7.88 -13.59
N SER A 380 8.41 8.67 -12.80
CA SER A 380 8.44 8.59 -11.34
C SER A 380 7.02 8.37 -10.82
N PRO A 381 6.50 7.14 -10.82
CA PRO A 381 5.12 6.87 -10.39
C PRO A 381 4.87 7.23 -8.92
N VAL A 382 5.91 7.17 -8.10
CA VAL A 382 5.85 7.53 -6.68
C VAL A 382 6.44 8.93 -6.50
N ALA A 383 5.90 9.68 -5.53
CA ALA A 383 6.46 10.97 -5.14
C ALA A 383 7.85 10.79 -4.53
N ALA A 384 8.74 11.78 -4.71
CA ALA A 384 10.03 11.75 -4.05
C ALA A 384 9.84 11.95 -2.53
N GLY A 385 10.49 11.11 -1.72
CA GLY A 385 10.48 11.18 -0.27
C GLY A 385 11.81 11.69 0.31
N GLY A 386 11.80 11.96 1.62
CA GLY A 386 12.95 12.48 2.37
C GLY A 386 13.42 13.85 1.90
N GLY A 387 14.60 14.26 2.38
CA GLY A 387 15.19 15.56 2.07
C GLY A 387 14.59 16.69 2.91
N ALA A 388 15.45 17.42 3.60
CA ALA A 388 15.12 18.56 4.42
C ALA A 388 16.10 19.71 4.14
N ASP A 389 15.68 20.93 4.44
CA ASP A 389 16.61 22.06 4.50
C ASP A 389 17.51 21.93 5.74
N ALA A 390 18.56 22.74 5.82
CA ALA A 390 19.44 22.75 6.98
C ALA A 390 18.67 23.13 8.26
N ASP A 391 19.09 22.56 9.40
CA ASP A 391 18.52 22.86 10.71
C ASP A 391 18.49 24.37 10.96
N ARG A 392 17.33 24.90 11.38
CA ARG A 392 17.20 26.31 11.73
C ARG A 392 17.91 26.57 13.08
N PRO A 393 18.33 27.82 13.38
CA PRO A 393 18.94 28.14 14.68
C PRO A 393 18.12 27.68 15.90
N GLN A 394 16.80 27.67 15.78
CA GLN A 394 15.86 27.21 16.81
C GLN A 394 15.90 25.69 17.00
N ASP A 395 15.96 24.92 15.90
CA ASP A 395 16.11 23.47 15.95
C ASP A 395 17.43 23.10 16.62
N ILE A 396 18.50 23.80 16.26
CA ILE A 396 19.81 23.66 16.91
C ILE A 396 19.71 23.97 18.41
N ARG A 397 19.02 25.06 18.81
CA ARG A 397 18.84 25.41 20.23
C ARG A 397 18.07 24.33 21.01
N ARG A 398 17.10 23.67 20.38
CA ARG A 398 16.29 22.60 20.98
C ARG A 398 17.07 21.28 21.06
N ASN A 399 17.77 20.90 20.00
CA ASN A 399 18.33 19.57 19.83
C ASN A 399 19.79 19.47 20.34
N ALA A 400 20.63 20.50 20.13
CA ALA A 400 22.06 20.46 20.47
C ALA A 400 22.37 20.22 21.96
N PRO A 401 21.61 20.77 22.93
CA PRO A 401 21.84 20.45 24.34
C PRO A 401 21.66 18.97 24.65
N THR A 402 20.64 18.34 24.05
CA THR A 402 20.34 16.94 24.32
C THR A 402 21.39 16.03 23.70
N SER A 403 21.94 16.37 22.53
CA SER A 403 23.03 15.59 21.93
C SER A 403 24.33 15.59 22.74
N ALA A 404 24.61 16.69 23.45
CA ALA A 404 25.73 16.75 24.39
C ALA A 404 25.58 15.81 25.59
N LEU A 405 24.35 15.46 25.98
CA LEU A 405 24.06 14.56 27.12
C LEU A 405 24.21 13.08 26.76
N ILE A 406 24.07 12.72 25.48
CA ILE A 406 24.06 11.33 25.00
C ILE A 406 25.48 10.72 25.02
N LEU A 407 26.53 11.54 25.06
CA LEU A 407 27.95 11.11 25.11
C LEU A 407 28.30 10.02 24.07
N GLY A 408 27.59 9.99 22.94
CA GLY A 408 27.77 9.05 21.84
C GLY A 408 27.12 7.68 22.00
N ARG A 409 26.23 7.46 23.00
CA ARG A 409 25.43 6.22 23.09
C ARG A 409 24.02 6.44 23.66
N ALA A 410 23.04 5.76 23.07
CA ALA A 410 21.66 5.72 23.58
C ALA A 410 21.53 4.76 24.77
N ILE A 411 21.03 5.24 25.91
CA ILE A 411 20.78 4.40 27.10
C ILE A 411 19.33 4.53 27.58
N SER A 412 18.85 5.77 27.72
CA SER A 412 17.49 6.09 28.15
C SER A 412 16.55 6.30 26.96
N THR A 413 15.24 6.21 27.18
CA THR A 413 14.25 6.52 26.14
C THR A 413 14.39 7.95 25.62
N LEU A 414 14.79 8.90 26.46
CA LEU A 414 15.05 10.28 26.04
C LEU A 414 16.25 10.38 25.09
N ASP A 415 17.27 9.53 25.24
CA ASP A 415 18.41 9.48 24.32
C ASP A 415 17.98 8.95 22.95
N PHE A 416 17.13 7.92 22.92
CA PHE A 416 16.55 7.40 21.67
C PHE A 416 15.69 8.46 20.98
N GLU A 417 14.86 9.20 21.72
CA GLU A 417 14.07 10.30 21.15
C GLU A 417 14.97 11.39 20.56
N ALA A 418 16.04 11.77 21.26
CA ALA A 418 16.94 12.81 20.82
C ALA A 418 17.73 12.41 19.57
N LEU A 419 18.33 11.22 19.56
CA LEU A 419 19.04 10.69 18.39
C LEU A 419 18.10 10.52 17.19
N ALA A 420 16.88 10.05 17.43
CA ALA A 420 15.91 9.90 16.35
C ALA A 420 15.59 11.25 15.68
N ARG A 421 15.45 12.34 16.46
CA ARG A 421 15.24 13.70 15.92
C ARG A 421 16.49 14.29 15.23
N GLU A 422 17.68 13.75 15.46
CA GLU A 422 18.89 14.13 14.71
C GLU A 422 18.98 13.45 13.33
N PHE A 423 18.23 12.37 13.13
CA PHE A 423 18.23 11.64 11.88
C PHE A 423 17.45 12.40 10.80
N GLY A 424 18.06 12.60 9.63
CA GLY A 424 17.49 13.42 8.58
C GLY A 424 16.12 12.91 8.11
N GLY A 425 15.13 13.80 8.07
CA GLY A 425 13.75 13.50 7.69
C GLY A 425 12.81 13.17 8.86
N VAL A 426 13.33 13.04 10.09
CA VAL A 426 12.50 12.88 11.28
C VAL A 426 12.10 14.25 11.84
N ILE A 427 10.80 14.56 11.84
CA ILE A 427 10.24 15.79 12.40
C ILE A 427 10.15 15.70 13.92
N ASN A 428 9.67 14.56 14.42
CA ASN A 428 9.51 14.32 15.84
C ASN A 428 9.64 12.83 16.13
N ALA A 429 10.00 12.49 17.37
CA ALA A 429 10.10 11.12 17.82
C ALA A 429 9.68 10.99 19.29
N GLN A 430 9.15 9.82 19.63
CA GLN A 430 8.74 9.41 20.96
C GLN A 430 9.25 7.99 21.19
N ALA A 431 9.88 7.74 22.34
CA ALA A 431 10.33 6.41 22.70
C ALA A 431 9.67 5.96 24.00
N THR A 432 9.38 4.66 24.07
CA THR A 432 8.94 4.02 25.30
C THR A 432 9.55 2.63 25.43
N TRP A 433 9.50 2.12 26.65
CA TRP A 433 9.74 0.71 26.92
C TRP A 433 8.40 -0.02 26.88
N ALA A 434 8.25 -0.97 25.96
CA ALA A 434 7.00 -1.72 25.77
C ALA A 434 7.25 -3.21 25.55
N TRP A 435 6.24 -4.02 25.83
CA TRP A 435 6.26 -5.44 25.49
C TRP A 435 6.00 -5.61 23.99
N ASP A 436 6.81 -6.44 23.33
CA ASP A 436 6.57 -6.89 21.97
C ASP A 436 6.00 -8.32 22.03
N GLU A 437 4.73 -8.46 21.66
CA GLU A 437 4.03 -9.73 21.64
C GLU A 437 4.57 -10.68 20.56
N THR A 438 5.09 -10.16 19.45
CA THR A 438 5.61 -11.00 18.35
C THR A 438 6.93 -11.64 18.76
N THR A 439 7.81 -10.87 19.39
CA THR A 439 9.12 -11.39 19.85
C THR A 439 9.14 -11.86 21.31
N GLN A 440 8.01 -11.73 22.03
CA GLN A 440 7.81 -12.13 23.43
C GLN A 440 8.89 -11.60 24.38
N ARG A 441 9.27 -10.33 24.21
CA ARG A 441 10.26 -9.65 25.04
C ARG A 441 9.96 -8.17 25.17
N ALA A 442 10.56 -7.53 26.17
CA ALA A 442 10.52 -6.08 26.29
C ALA A 442 11.49 -5.43 25.29
N VAL A 443 11.02 -4.38 24.62
CA VAL A 443 11.74 -3.67 23.56
C VAL A 443 11.66 -2.16 23.77
N VAL A 444 12.67 -1.44 23.28
CA VAL A 444 12.54 0.00 23.04
C VAL A 444 11.69 0.15 21.78
N LYS A 445 10.51 0.76 21.90
CA LYS A 445 9.72 1.18 20.75
C LYS A 445 9.93 2.65 20.51
N VAL A 446 10.30 3.01 19.28
CA VAL A 446 10.44 4.39 18.83
C VAL A 446 9.41 4.64 17.74
N TRP A 447 8.54 5.61 17.98
CA TRP A 447 7.66 6.16 16.96
C TRP A 447 8.19 7.48 16.48
N PHE A 448 8.17 7.69 15.18
CA PHE A 448 8.62 8.94 14.57
C PHE A 448 7.56 9.50 13.63
N ILE A 449 7.49 10.82 13.53
CA ILE A 449 6.78 11.52 12.47
C ILE A 449 7.84 11.87 11.43
N GLY A 450 7.73 11.29 10.24
CA GLY A 450 8.60 11.59 9.12
C GLY A 450 8.11 12.79 8.31
N ASP A 451 9.00 13.39 7.54
CA ASP A 451 8.65 14.37 6.49
C ASP A 451 8.35 13.69 5.14
N GLY A 452 8.22 12.36 5.14
CA GLY A 452 7.90 11.48 4.01
C GLY A 452 9.08 10.60 3.57
N GLY A 453 8.77 9.52 2.84
CA GLY A 453 9.73 8.48 2.46
C GLY A 453 9.83 7.36 3.51
N ASP A 454 10.50 6.26 3.15
CA ASP A 454 10.71 5.14 4.07
C ASP A 454 12.02 5.34 4.86
N LEU A 455 11.88 5.78 6.11
CA LEU A 455 12.99 6.04 7.02
C LEU A 455 13.16 4.96 8.09
N ALA A 456 12.17 4.08 8.28
CA ALA A 456 12.08 3.24 9.47
C ALA A 456 13.28 2.27 9.58
N ALA A 457 13.65 1.62 8.47
CA ALA A 457 14.75 0.68 8.44
C ALA A 457 16.11 1.35 8.71
N ASP A 458 16.38 2.47 8.05
CA ASP A 458 17.62 3.23 8.18
C ASP A 458 17.74 3.86 9.57
N LEU A 459 16.65 4.45 10.08
CA LEU A 459 16.59 5.00 11.43
C LEU A 459 16.82 3.91 12.48
N ARG A 460 16.22 2.73 12.31
CA ARG A 460 16.47 1.58 13.20
C ARG A 460 17.94 1.18 13.18
N SER A 461 18.54 1.10 11.99
CA SER A 461 19.96 0.76 11.87
C SER A 461 20.86 1.81 12.54
N PHE A 462 20.54 3.09 12.39
CA PHE A 462 21.26 4.18 13.02
C PHE A 462 21.18 4.08 14.55
N LEU A 463 19.96 4.01 15.09
CA LEU A 463 19.74 3.92 16.54
C LEU A 463 20.36 2.66 17.15
N GLN A 464 20.32 1.52 16.44
CA GLN A 464 20.99 0.29 16.88
C GLN A 464 22.52 0.47 16.96
N GLY A 465 23.12 1.19 16.00
CA GLY A 465 24.55 1.51 15.99
C GLY A 465 24.96 2.44 17.14
N GLN A 466 24.03 3.26 17.64
CA GLN A 466 24.24 4.14 18.79
C GLN A 466 23.88 3.47 20.14
N ALA A 467 23.21 2.32 20.14
CA ALA A 467 22.81 1.62 21.35
C ALA A 467 23.77 0.46 21.69
N ASP A 468 23.50 -0.25 22.80
CA ASP A 468 24.13 -1.55 23.02
C ASP A 468 23.65 -2.54 21.94
N PRO A 469 24.53 -3.33 21.28
CA PRO A 469 24.14 -4.23 20.20
C PRO A 469 23.06 -5.25 20.54
N THR A 470 22.87 -5.56 21.83
CA THR A 470 21.84 -6.50 22.30
C THR A 470 20.51 -5.83 22.63
N THR A 471 20.44 -4.49 22.58
CA THR A 471 19.21 -3.73 22.83
C THR A 471 18.17 -4.10 21.79
N PRO A 472 17.02 -4.65 22.21
CA PRO A 472 15.93 -4.91 21.29
C PRO A 472 15.21 -3.61 20.94
N LEU A 473 15.19 -3.27 19.65
CA LEU A 473 14.69 -2.00 19.13
C LEU A 473 13.67 -2.23 18.01
N VAL A 474 12.53 -1.56 18.12
CA VAL A 474 11.50 -1.46 17.09
C VAL A 474 11.32 0.01 16.74
N VAL A 475 11.36 0.33 15.45
CA VAL A 475 11.16 1.69 14.94
C VAL A 475 10.04 1.64 13.91
N THR A 476 9.02 2.47 14.10
CA THR A 476 7.83 2.51 13.25
C THR A 476 7.40 3.96 13.04
N GLU A 477 6.95 4.29 11.83
CA GLU A 477 6.37 5.60 11.59
C GLU A 477 5.03 5.73 12.34
N ALA A 478 4.79 6.90 12.91
CA ALA A 478 3.59 7.19 13.67
C ALA A 478 2.42 7.48 12.70
N ILE A 479 1.26 6.91 12.99
CA ILE A 479 0.07 7.06 12.13
C ILE A 479 -0.69 8.32 12.55
N ALA A 480 -0.92 9.22 11.58
CA ALA A 480 -1.76 10.39 11.76
C ALA A 480 -3.23 9.99 11.95
N GLN A 481 -3.87 10.55 12.96
CA GLN A 481 -5.31 10.47 13.18
C GLN A 481 -5.93 11.84 12.88
N PRO A 482 -6.48 12.05 11.67
CA PRO A 482 -7.15 13.30 11.33
C PRO A 482 -8.22 13.61 12.37
N SER A 483 -8.08 14.75 13.03
CA SER A 483 -8.99 15.21 14.09
C SER A 483 -9.42 16.63 13.79
N SER A 484 -10.66 16.97 14.16
CA SER A 484 -11.16 18.36 14.05
C SER A 484 -11.08 19.05 15.40
N LEU A 485 -10.64 20.32 15.41
CA LEU A 485 -10.58 21.16 16.59
C LEU A 485 -11.31 22.47 16.32
N VAL A 486 -12.38 22.72 17.08
CA VAL A 486 -13.15 23.96 17.02
C VAL A 486 -13.00 24.69 18.35
N LEU A 487 -12.54 25.92 18.29
CA LEU A 487 -12.28 26.77 19.45
C LEU A 487 -13.23 27.96 19.45
N ASP A 488 -13.79 28.26 20.62
CA ASP A 488 -14.62 29.43 20.83
C ASP A 488 -14.01 30.31 21.92
N VAL A 489 -13.49 31.47 21.51
CA VAL A 489 -12.62 32.32 22.31
C VAL A 489 -13.23 33.71 22.51
N THR A 490 -13.25 34.17 23.75
CA THR A 490 -13.67 35.53 24.12
C THR A 490 -12.49 36.49 24.03
N LEU A 491 -12.65 37.59 23.28
CA LEU A 491 -11.60 38.58 23.04
C LEU A 491 -11.81 39.88 23.82
N ASP A 492 -10.73 40.57 24.14
CA ASP A 492 -10.76 41.94 24.64
C ASP A 492 -11.23 42.88 23.52
N PRO A 493 -12.31 43.67 23.70
CA PRO A 493 -12.84 44.54 22.66
C PRO A 493 -11.88 45.66 22.22
N ARG A 494 -10.78 45.90 22.95
CA ARG A 494 -9.73 46.85 22.55
C ARG A 494 -8.86 46.33 21.39
N PHE A 495 -8.81 45.01 21.17
CA PHE A 495 -8.03 44.40 20.11
C PHE A 495 -8.89 44.16 18.87
N THR A 496 -8.27 44.19 17.69
CA THR A 496 -8.95 43.81 16.45
C THR A 496 -9.04 42.27 16.38
N PRO A 497 -10.22 41.67 16.11
CA PRO A 497 -10.38 40.21 16.07
C PRO A 497 -9.37 39.51 15.17
N ALA A 498 -9.14 40.03 13.96
CA ALA A 498 -8.18 39.45 13.01
C ALA A 498 -6.74 39.37 13.55
N LEU A 499 -6.31 40.34 14.37
CA LEU A 499 -4.97 40.33 14.98
C LEU A 499 -4.86 39.21 16.01
N VAL A 500 -5.88 39.04 16.86
CA VAL A 500 -5.85 38.02 17.90
C VAL A 500 -6.07 36.63 17.31
N GLU A 501 -6.91 36.49 16.28
CA GLU A 501 -7.09 35.22 15.56
C GLU A 501 -5.78 34.74 14.91
N ASP A 502 -5.02 35.64 14.28
CA ASP A 502 -3.72 35.31 13.72
C ASP A 502 -2.74 34.90 14.84
N ALA A 503 -2.69 35.64 15.95
CA ALA A 503 -1.85 35.32 17.09
C ALA A 503 -2.22 33.97 17.75
N LEU A 504 -3.52 33.65 17.87
CA LEU A 504 -4.02 32.37 18.35
C LEU A 504 -3.64 31.24 17.40
N ARG A 505 -3.80 31.45 16.09
CA ARG A 505 -3.39 30.48 15.07
C ARG A 505 -1.89 30.24 15.14
N GLN A 506 -1.07 31.28 15.22
CA GLN A 506 0.38 31.14 15.41
C GLN A 506 0.71 30.36 16.70
N ALA A 507 0.09 30.68 17.83
CA ALA A 507 0.33 29.97 19.09
C ALA A 507 -0.03 28.47 19.05
N LEU A 508 -0.95 28.07 18.17
CA LEU A 508 -1.37 26.68 18.01
C LEU A 508 -0.58 25.94 16.92
N VAL A 509 -0.43 26.52 15.73
CA VAL A 509 0.03 25.78 14.54
C VAL A 509 1.32 26.30 13.92
N HIS A 510 1.95 27.33 14.49
CA HIS A 510 3.27 27.75 14.03
C HIS A 510 4.24 26.56 14.05
N GLU A 511 4.92 26.29 12.94
CA GLU A 511 5.70 25.05 12.72
C GLU A 511 6.67 24.73 13.87
N GLU A 512 7.19 25.76 14.55
CA GLU A 512 8.25 25.61 15.55
C GLU A 512 7.74 25.64 17.00
N THR A 513 6.78 26.51 17.29
CA THR A 513 6.38 26.86 18.66
C THR A 513 4.92 26.53 18.94
N GLY A 514 4.16 26.23 17.89
CA GLY A 514 2.77 25.86 17.97
C GLY A 514 2.60 24.59 18.79
N LEU A 515 1.67 24.61 19.73
CA LEU A 515 1.34 23.43 20.54
C LEU A 515 0.94 22.21 19.68
N LEU A 516 0.33 22.45 18.53
CA LEU A 516 -0.20 21.45 17.60
C LEU A 516 0.71 21.20 16.39
N ALA A 517 1.88 21.84 16.34
CA ALA A 517 2.86 21.57 15.29
C ALA A 517 3.39 20.14 15.41
N LEU A 518 3.64 19.47 14.28
CA LEU A 518 4.10 18.08 14.24
C LEU A 518 5.35 17.84 15.11
N ALA A 519 6.27 18.82 15.13
CA ALA A 519 7.48 18.82 15.96
C ALA A 519 7.22 18.78 17.48
N ASN A 520 6.04 19.23 17.92
CA ASN A 520 5.65 19.37 19.32
C ASN A 520 4.53 18.40 19.76
N LEU A 521 3.88 17.72 18.81
CA LEU A 521 2.82 16.76 19.11
C LEU A 521 3.35 15.56 19.90
N ALA A 522 2.54 15.09 20.84
CA ALA A 522 2.84 13.88 21.59
C ALA A 522 2.36 12.64 20.81
N ILE A 523 3.19 11.61 20.69
CA ILE A 523 2.88 10.39 19.97
C ILE A 523 2.48 9.30 20.98
N GLY A 524 1.26 8.78 20.87
CA GLY A 524 0.73 7.80 21.82
C GLY A 524 0.59 8.33 23.26
N ARG A 525 0.55 9.65 23.43
CA ARG A 525 0.37 10.33 24.73
C ARG A 525 -0.78 11.33 24.67
N PRO A 526 -1.44 11.62 25.81
CA PRO A 526 -2.57 12.53 25.82
C PRO A 526 -2.14 13.98 25.58
N LEU A 527 -2.88 14.68 24.71
CA LEU A 527 -2.91 16.14 24.70
C LEU A 527 -3.91 16.60 25.78
N PHE A 528 -3.45 17.40 26.73
CA PHE A 528 -4.33 17.84 27.82
C PHE A 528 -5.10 19.09 27.42
N ARG A 529 -6.40 19.11 27.74
CA ARG A 529 -7.23 20.30 27.50
C ARG A 529 -6.69 21.54 28.23
N SER A 530 -6.06 21.36 29.39
CA SER A 530 -5.41 22.45 30.13
C SER A 530 -4.26 23.09 29.36
N GLN A 531 -3.54 22.34 28.52
CA GLN A 531 -2.48 22.90 27.67
C GLN A 531 -3.08 23.81 26.60
N LEU A 532 -4.19 23.42 25.98
CA LEU A 532 -4.93 24.30 25.06
C LEU A 532 -5.38 25.58 25.77
N PHE A 533 -6.01 25.48 26.95
CA PHE A 533 -6.38 26.68 27.72
C PHE A 533 -5.18 27.56 28.02
N ALA A 534 -4.07 26.99 28.49
CA ALA A 534 -2.86 27.75 28.81
C ALA A 534 -2.30 28.47 27.57
N THR A 535 -2.22 27.80 26.42
CA THR A 535 -1.73 28.39 25.17
C THR A 535 -2.65 29.51 24.68
N LEU A 536 -3.98 29.30 24.70
CA LEU A 536 -4.95 30.29 24.23
C LEU A 536 -5.00 31.53 25.13
N LEU A 537 -5.00 31.33 26.45
CA LEU A 537 -5.03 32.41 27.44
C LEU A 537 -3.71 33.18 27.54
N ALA A 538 -2.60 32.61 27.07
CA ALA A 538 -1.31 33.31 27.00
C ALA A 538 -1.25 34.32 25.85
N VAL A 539 -2.15 34.23 24.87
CA VAL A 539 -2.22 35.19 23.76
C VAL A 539 -2.83 36.50 24.23
N GLU A 540 -2.13 37.60 23.95
CA GLU A 540 -2.60 38.94 24.30
C GLU A 540 -3.90 39.27 23.57
N GLY A 541 -4.87 39.83 24.31
CA GLY A 541 -6.21 40.09 23.78
C GLY A 541 -7.20 38.94 23.98
N THR A 542 -6.77 37.79 24.50
CA THR A 542 -7.69 36.71 24.91
C THR A 542 -8.19 36.93 26.34
N CYS A 543 -9.50 37.03 26.54
CA CYS A 543 -10.12 37.16 27.87
C CYS A 543 -10.62 35.83 28.45
N GLY A 544 -10.97 34.88 27.59
CA GLY A 544 -11.53 33.60 28.03
C GLY A 544 -11.73 32.62 26.89
N VAL A 545 -11.98 31.37 27.22
CA VAL A 545 -12.30 30.32 26.24
C VAL A 545 -13.66 29.74 26.65
N ARG A 546 -14.67 29.90 25.79
CA ARG A 546 -16.06 29.49 26.06
C ARG A 546 -16.28 28.01 25.79
N ALA A 547 -15.70 27.51 24.69
CA ALA A 547 -15.80 26.12 24.30
C ALA A 547 -14.55 25.65 23.56
N ILE A 548 -14.24 24.37 23.74
CA ILE A 548 -13.26 23.62 22.96
C ILE A 548 -13.98 22.34 22.55
N THR A 549 -14.07 22.08 21.25
CA THR A 549 -14.76 20.92 20.68
C THR A 549 -13.76 20.14 19.85
N VAL A 550 -13.72 18.83 20.05
CA VAL A 550 -12.86 17.89 19.32
C VAL A 550 -13.75 16.83 18.69
N ASP A 551 -13.62 16.62 17.38
CA ASP A 551 -14.40 15.63 16.64
C ASP A 551 -15.92 15.78 16.85
N GLY A 552 -16.39 17.03 16.89
CA GLY A 552 -17.80 17.37 17.10
C GLY A 552 -18.33 17.22 18.53
N SER A 553 -17.48 16.83 19.49
CA SER A 553 -17.85 16.67 20.91
C SER A 553 -17.05 17.61 21.82
N PRO A 554 -17.60 18.04 22.98
CA PRO A 554 -16.84 18.83 23.95
C PRO A 554 -15.52 18.15 24.31
N ALA A 555 -14.42 18.90 24.27
CA ALA A 555 -13.09 18.34 24.47
C ALA A 555 -12.98 17.65 25.84
N PRO A 556 -12.55 16.38 25.89
CA PRO A 556 -12.32 15.66 27.14
C PRO A 556 -11.16 16.30 27.91
N PHE A 557 -10.98 15.93 29.18
CA PHE A 557 -9.85 16.42 29.97
C PHE A 557 -8.49 16.08 29.32
N ALA A 558 -8.38 14.88 28.77
CA ALA A 558 -7.23 14.38 28.04
C ALA A 558 -7.71 13.78 26.72
N MET A 559 -7.16 14.28 25.61
CA MET A 559 -7.37 13.72 24.28
C MET A 559 -6.31 12.64 24.06
N THR A 560 -6.69 11.38 24.28
CA THR A 560 -5.77 10.24 24.15
C THR A 560 -5.63 9.82 22.68
N SER A 561 -4.44 9.33 22.36
CA SER A 561 -4.11 8.69 21.09
C SER A 561 -3.61 7.26 21.40
N PRO A 562 -4.04 6.24 20.66
CA PRO A 562 -3.43 4.91 20.73
C PRO A 562 -1.91 4.95 20.56
N GLU A 563 -1.23 3.93 21.07
CA GLU A 563 0.21 3.73 20.89
C GLU A 563 0.57 3.81 19.39
N GLY A 564 1.64 4.56 19.07
CA GLY A 564 2.08 4.77 17.69
C GLY A 564 1.20 5.65 16.83
N THR A 565 0.24 6.37 17.42
CA THR A 565 -0.62 7.32 16.70
C THR A 565 -0.53 8.72 17.31
N TYR A 566 -0.81 9.74 16.50
CA TYR A 566 -0.93 11.12 16.96
C TYR A 566 -2.16 11.78 16.35
N ARG A 567 -2.76 12.73 17.06
CA ARG A 567 -3.91 13.49 16.55
C ARG A 567 -3.41 14.66 15.72
N ASP A 568 -3.78 14.67 14.45
CA ASP A 568 -3.45 15.77 13.54
C ASP A 568 -4.66 16.71 13.42
N PHE A 569 -4.48 17.93 13.91
CA PHE A 569 -5.48 18.99 13.87
C PHE A 569 -5.19 20.03 12.79
N LEU A 570 -4.06 19.94 12.08
CA LEU A 570 -3.57 21.00 11.19
C LEU A 570 -4.52 21.24 10.01
N ALA A 571 -5.14 20.18 9.50
CA ALA A 571 -6.09 20.27 8.39
C ALA A 571 -7.48 20.82 8.78
N ASN A 572 -7.89 20.68 10.06
CA ASN A 572 -9.26 20.91 10.51
C ASN A 572 -9.31 21.75 11.79
N LEU A 573 -8.60 22.88 11.81
CA LEU A 573 -8.60 23.85 12.91
C LEU A 573 -9.50 25.06 12.59
N GLU A 574 -10.55 25.21 13.37
CA GLU A 574 -11.47 26.35 13.32
C GLU A 574 -11.40 27.17 14.62
N ILE A 575 -11.27 28.49 14.49
CA ILE A 575 -11.25 29.43 15.62
C ILE A 575 -12.38 30.41 15.39
N SER A 576 -13.36 30.40 16.29
CA SER A 576 -14.44 31.38 16.38
C SER A 576 -14.14 32.34 17.52
N THR A 577 -14.29 33.63 17.27
CA THR A 577 -14.05 34.66 18.28
C THR A 577 -15.31 35.45 18.59
N THR A 578 -15.44 35.88 19.84
CA THR A 578 -16.56 36.73 20.28
C THR A 578 -16.01 37.83 21.19
N PRO A 579 -16.34 39.11 20.97
CA PRO A 579 -15.90 40.18 21.85
C PRO A 579 -16.49 39.99 23.25
N ALA A 580 -15.69 40.23 24.28
CA ALA A 580 -16.17 40.32 25.65
C ALA A 580 -17.19 41.45 25.71
N SER A 581 -18.41 41.16 26.16
CA SER A 581 -19.38 42.19 26.48
C SER A 581 -18.76 43.13 27.51
N THR A 582 -18.72 44.44 27.22
CA THR A 582 -18.44 45.47 28.23
C THR A 582 -19.31 45.17 29.44
N LEU A 583 -18.69 44.86 30.58
CA LEU A 583 -19.37 44.65 31.85
C LEU A 583 -20.18 45.91 32.23
N GLN A 584 -21.42 45.97 31.78
CA GLN A 584 -22.55 46.48 32.53
C GLN A 584 -23.48 45.27 32.72
N GLU A 585 -23.83 44.98 33.97
CA GLU A 585 -24.60 43.80 34.43
C GLU A 585 -23.79 42.55 34.83
N VAL A 586 -22.89 42.69 35.81
CA VAL A 586 -22.81 41.72 36.90
C VAL A 586 -22.81 42.49 38.23
N SER A 587 -24.01 42.93 38.62
CA SER A 587 -24.35 43.27 40.00
C SER A 587 -25.64 42.53 40.29
N GLY A 588 -25.51 41.26 40.68
CA GLY A 588 -26.66 40.41 40.97
C GLY A 588 -26.37 38.93 40.78
N LEU A 589 -25.47 38.39 41.61
CA LEU A 589 -25.63 37.10 42.33
C LEU A 589 -24.44 36.87 43.25
#